data_AF-A0A7Y6DX49-F1
#
_entry.id   AF-A0A7Y6DX49-F1
#
_cell.length_a   1.000
_cell.length_b   1.000
_cell.length_c   1.000
_cell.angle_alpha   90.00
_cell.angle_beta   90.00
_cell.angle_gamma   90.00
#
_symmetry.space_group_name_H-M   'P 1'
#
loop_
_entity.id
_entity.type
_entity.pdbx_description
1 polymer ?
#
loop_
_entity_poly.entity_id
_entity_poly.type
_entity_poly.pdbx_seq_one_letter_code
_entity_poly.pdbx_strand_id
1 'polypeptide(L)'
;MTFRILLVPGVNPDRWLRVWAERLRDVPVELVHASPDEAVPLLRSGGADVALVRLPAAGDDLSTMPLYTESTVVVVPKDHVFSVVEEIDAADLDDELLVVPLDDQLHWADAPGTRFAGDPVPTTADAVELVAAGVGVLVLPQSLGRLHQRRGLVARVVRDAPGSAVGLAWVTDRYDDLTEEFIGIVRGRTATSSRGRGAPAPEPTPPTPRGKGSGGSATGKGTSGKAATGRKSSAKGSATPRTRKPRPR
;
A
#
# COMPACT_ATOMS: atom_id res chain seq x y z
N MET A 1 -13.09 -15.63 -22.90
CA MET A 1 -11.73 -15.53 -22.32
C MET A 1 -11.90 -14.98 -20.92
N THR A 2 -11.24 -15.57 -19.93
CA THR A 2 -11.37 -15.21 -18.51
C THR A 2 -10.05 -14.61 -18.04
N PHE A 3 -10.10 -13.57 -17.21
CA PHE A 3 -8.91 -12.95 -16.60
C PHE A 3 -8.75 -13.45 -15.16
N ARG A 4 -7.63 -14.08 -14.83
CA ARG A 4 -7.38 -14.74 -13.55
C ARG A 4 -6.49 -13.89 -12.67
N ILE A 5 -6.98 -13.57 -11.48
CA ILE A 5 -6.25 -12.79 -10.48
C ILE A 5 -5.95 -13.70 -9.29
N LEU A 6 -4.67 -13.92 -9.03
CA LEU A 6 -4.22 -14.65 -7.85
C LEU A 6 -4.23 -13.76 -6.62
N LEU A 7 -4.70 -14.28 -5.48
CA LEU A 7 -4.77 -13.58 -4.19
C LEU A 7 -4.09 -14.41 -3.10
N VAL A 8 -3.18 -13.79 -2.35
CA VAL A 8 -2.70 -14.31 -1.07
C VAL A 8 -3.63 -13.89 0.08
N PRO A 9 -3.61 -14.58 1.24
CA PRO A 9 -4.41 -14.20 2.40
C PRO A 9 -4.22 -12.73 2.81
N GLY A 10 -5.33 -12.08 3.20
CA GLY A 10 -5.34 -10.69 3.65
C GLY A 10 -5.41 -9.64 2.53
N VAL A 11 -5.30 -10.02 1.25
CA VAL A 11 -5.40 -9.07 0.13
C VAL A 11 -6.79 -9.10 -0.50
N ASN A 12 -7.40 -7.92 -0.70
CA ASN A 12 -8.74 -7.77 -1.25
C ASN A 12 -8.73 -6.91 -2.54
N PRO A 13 -9.22 -7.44 -3.69
CA PRO A 13 -9.26 -6.74 -4.97
C PRO A 13 -10.55 -5.96 -5.28
N ASP A 14 -11.55 -5.96 -4.39
CA ASP A 14 -12.95 -5.56 -4.66
C ASP A 14 -13.07 -4.18 -5.34
N ARG A 15 -12.24 -3.22 -4.92
CA ARG A 15 -12.22 -1.88 -5.51
C ARG A 15 -11.90 -1.91 -7.00
N TRP A 16 -10.97 -2.77 -7.43
CA TRP A 16 -10.54 -2.88 -8.82
C TRP A 16 -11.49 -3.75 -9.63
N LEU A 17 -12.02 -4.82 -9.03
CA LEU A 17 -12.98 -5.71 -9.69
C LEU A 17 -14.24 -4.97 -10.13
N ARG A 18 -14.75 -4.03 -9.33
CA ARG A 18 -15.90 -3.21 -9.70
C ARG A 18 -15.63 -2.42 -10.98
N VAL A 19 -14.48 -1.76 -11.06
CA VAL A 19 -14.10 -0.95 -12.23
C VAL A 19 -13.82 -1.85 -13.45
N TRP A 20 -13.21 -3.03 -13.24
CA TRP A 20 -13.03 -4.01 -14.30
C TRP A 20 -14.36 -4.47 -14.89
N ALA A 21 -15.31 -4.87 -14.04
CA ALA A 21 -16.63 -5.33 -14.46
C ALA A 21 -17.42 -4.25 -15.21
N GLU A 22 -17.21 -2.96 -14.90
CA GLU A 22 -17.81 -1.85 -15.64
C GLU A 22 -17.19 -1.67 -17.04
N ARG A 23 -15.88 -1.88 -17.19
CA ARG A 23 -15.14 -1.61 -18.44
C ARG A 23 -15.08 -2.79 -19.39
N LEU A 24 -14.91 -4.00 -18.86
CA LEU A 24 -14.72 -5.24 -19.63
C LEU A 24 -15.84 -6.22 -19.29
N ARG A 25 -17.08 -5.84 -19.63
CA ARG A 25 -18.28 -6.64 -19.32
C ARG A 25 -18.25 -8.07 -19.88
N ASP A 26 -17.55 -8.26 -21.00
CA ASP A 26 -17.46 -9.54 -21.69
C ASP A 26 -16.25 -10.39 -21.26
N VAL A 27 -15.41 -9.88 -20.34
CA VAL A 27 -14.22 -10.58 -19.82
C VAL A 27 -14.40 -10.82 -18.32
N PRO A 28 -14.96 -11.97 -17.91
CA PRO A 28 -15.12 -12.30 -16.51
C PRO A 28 -13.78 -12.40 -15.79
N VAL A 29 -13.79 -12.09 -14.49
CA VAL A 29 -12.65 -12.30 -13.60
C VAL A 29 -12.85 -13.57 -12.80
N GLU A 30 -11.81 -14.40 -12.74
CA GLU A 30 -11.71 -15.53 -11.83
C GLU A 30 -10.68 -15.22 -10.73
N LEU A 31 -11.04 -15.46 -9.48
CA LEU A 31 -10.15 -15.29 -8.34
C LEU A 31 -9.50 -16.63 -7.99
N VAL A 32 -8.18 -16.66 -8.00
CA VAL A 32 -7.38 -17.84 -7.66
C VAL A 32 -6.75 -17.60 -6.29
N HIS A 33 -7.15 -18.38 -5.30
CA HIS A 33 -6.54 -18.28 -3.96
C HIS A 33 -5.37 -19.24 -3.85
N ALA A 34 -4.25 -18.75 -3.30
CA ALA A 34 -3.06 -19.56 -3.06
C ALA A 34 -2.44 -19.19 -1.70
N SER A 35 -1.73 -20.11 -1.07
CA SER A 35 -0.88 -19.76 0.05
C SER A 35 0.27 -18.84 -0.41
N PRO A 36 0.91 -18.09 0.49
CA PRO A 36 2.01 -17.22 0.11
C PRO A 36 3.16 -17.92 -0.61
N ASP A 37 3.51 -19.14 -0.22
CA ASP A 37 4.57 -19.94 -0.82
C ASP A 37 4.19 -20.52 -2.19
N GLU A 38 2.90 -20.75 -2.44
CA GLU A 38 2.37 -21.22 -3.72
C GLU A 38 2.16 -20.10 -4.75
N ALA A 39 1.97 -18.86 -4.30
CA ALA A 39 1.54 -17.74 -5.13
C ALA A 39 2.47 -17.47 -6.33
N VAL A 40 3.77 -17.35 -6.07
CA VAL A 40 4.76 -17.07 -7.13
C VAL A 40 4.94 -18.26 -8.08
N PRO A 41 5.11 -19.50 -7.60
CA PRO A 41 5.12 -20.69 -8.47
C PRO A 41 3.88 -20.80 -9.37
N LEU A 42 2.68 -20.55 -8.82
CA LEU A 42 1.43 -20.65 -9.57
C LEU A 42 1.28 -19.52 -10.60
N LEU A 43 1.73 -18.30 -10.25
CA LEU A 43 1.82 -17.22 -11.23
C LEU A 43 2.76 -17.64 -12.37
N ARG A 44 3.97 -18.13 -12.08
CA ARG A 44 4.95 -18.56 -13.10
C ARG A 44 4.43 -19.65 -14.03
N SER A 45 3.75 -20.66 -13.50
CA SER A 45 3.19 -21.76 -14.30
C SER A 45 2.02 -21.34 -15.20
N GLY A 46 1.52 -20.10 -15.06
CA GLY A 46 0.39 -19.59 -15.83
C GLY A 46 -0.95 -19.96 -15.23
N GLY A 47 -0.99 -20.32 -13.93
CA GLY A 47 -2.22 -20.53 -13.17
C GLY A 47 -3.03 -19.25 -12.95
N ALA A 48 -2.39 -18.08 -13.07
CA ALA A 48 -3.03 -16.78 -13.08
C ALA A 48 -2.34 -15.82 -14.07
N ASP A 49 -3.04 -14.76 -14.45
CA ASP A 49 -2.53 -13.74 -15.38
C ASP A 49 -1.80 -12.64 -14.61
N VAL A 50 -2.32 -12.26 -13.43
CA VAL A 50 -1.67 -11.36 -12.46
C VAL A 50 -1.86 -11.89 -11.04
N ALA A 51 -1.04 -11.42 -10.10
CA ALA A 51 -1.14 -11.78 -8.69
C ALA A 51 -1.08 -10.54 -7.79
N LEU A 52 -1.94 -10.50 -6.78
CA LEU A 52 -1.88 -9.57 -5.67
C LEU A 52 -1.18 -10.27 -4.51
N VAL A 53 0.06 -9.86 -4.26
CA VAL A 53 1.01 -10.55 -3.37
C VAL A 53 1.67 -9.57 -2.42
N ARG A 54 2.29 -10.10 -1.36
CA ARG A 54 3.20 -9.34 -0.51
C ARG A 54 4.53 -9.15 -1.24
N LEU A 55 5.16 -8.00 -1.04
CA LEU A 55 6.47 -7.69 -1.60
C LEU A 55 7.57 -7.87 -0.55
N PRO A 56 8.79 -8.27 -0.96
CA PRO A 56 9.22 -8.49 -2.34
C PRO A 56 8.78 -9.84 -2.92
N ALA A 57 8.17 -9.82 -4.11
CA ALA A 57 8.07 -11.01 -4.95
C ALA A 57 9.33 -11.04 -5.84
N ALA A 58 10.20 -12.04 -5.64
CA ALA A 58 11.54 -12.07 -6.23
C ALA A 58 11.61 -12.87 -7.55
N GLY A 59 12.43 -12.38 -8.48
CA GLY A 59 12.81 -13.04 -9.73
C GLY A 59 12.89 -12.07 -10.91
N ASP A 60 13.88 -12.27 -11.79
CA ASP A 60 14.09 -11.43 -12.98
C ASP A 60 12.98 -11.59 -14.04
N ASP A 61 12.20 -12.66 -13.92
CA ASP A 61 11.07 -13.00 -14.77
C ASP A 61 9.76 -12.29 -14.37
N LEU A 62 9.74 -11.62 -13.21
CA LEU A 62 8.57 -10.96 -12.66
C LEU A 62 8.70 -9.44 -12.71
N SER A 63 7.64 -8.81 -13.20
CA SER A 63 7.42 -7.38 -13.03
C SER A 63 6.51 -7.16 -11.82
N THR A 64 6.83 -6.15 -11.00
CA THR A 64 6.04 -5.81 -9.82
C THR A 64 5.68 -4.32 -9.78
N MET A 65 4.55 -4.01 -9.19
CA MET A 65 4.08 -2.66 -8.94
C MET A 65 3.55 -2.54 -7.51
N PRO A 66 4.21 -1.75 -6.63
CA PRO A 66 3.71 -1.48 -5.29
C PRO A 66 2.35 -0.78 -5.34
N LEU A 67 1.41 -1.19 -4.48
CA LEU A 67 0.06 -0.65 -4.43
C LEU A 67 -0.17 0.17 -3.16
N TYR A 68 0.08 -0.46 -2.02
CA TYR A 68 -0.01 0.15 -0.71
C TYR A 68 0.85 -0.61 0.29
N THR A 69 1.13 0.04 1.41
CA THR A 69 1.81 -0.59 2.55
C THR A 69 0.84 -0.64 3.71
N GLU A 70 0.66 -1.83 4.27
CA GLU A 70 -0.17 -2.03 5.46
C GLU A 70 0.64 -1.81 6.73
N SER A 71 -0.03 -1.30 7.76
CA SER A 71 0.51 -1.27 9.11
C SER A 71 0.71 -2.68 9.66
N THR A 72 1.71 -2.82 10.50
CA THR A 72 1.97 -4.03 11.29
C THR A 72 1.24 -3.91 12.63
N VAL A 73 0.68 -5.04 13.08
CA VAL A 73 0.01 -5.14 14.37
C VAL A 73 0.57 -6.29 15.18
N VAL A 74 0.52 -6.17 16.51
CA VAL A 74 0.65 -7.28 17.43
C VAL A 74 -0.74 -7.76 17.83
N VAL A 75 -0.95 -9.07 17.84
CA VAL A 75 -2.14 -9.75 18.34
C VAL A 75 -1.81 -10.37 19.69
N VAL A 76 -2.63 -10.05 20.68
CA VAL A 76 -2.48 -10.48 22.07
C VAL A 76 -3.82 -10.87 22.70
N PRO A 77 -3.84 -11.65 23.79
CA PRO A 77 -5.04 -11.83 24.61
C PRO A 77 -5.59 -10.49 25.11
N LYS A 78 -6.91 -10.39 25.27
CA LYS A 78 -7.58 -9.18 25.80
C LYS A 78 -7.13 -8.78 27.22
N ASP A 79 -6.58 -9.72 27.98
CA ASP A 79 -6.12 -9.50 29.35
C ASP A 79 -4.61 -9.16 29.39
N HIS A 80 -3.96 -9.06 28.22
CA HIS A 80 -2.57 -8.63 28.05
C HIS A 80 -2.42 -7.11 28.27
N VAL A 81 -1.25 -6.66 28.73
CA VAL A 81 -1.00 -5.23 29.03
C VAL A 81 -1.20 -4.33 27.81
N PHE A 82 -0.83 -4.78 26.61
CA PHE A 82 -1.04 -4.00 25.37
C PHE A 82 -2.52 -3.76 25.04
N SER A 83 -3.46 -4.50 25.64
CA SER A 83 -4.88 -4.29 25.39
C SER A 83 -5.39 -2.93 25.87
N VAL A 84 -4.69 -2.30 26.81
CA VAL A 84 -5.08 -1.03 27.45
C VAL A 84 -4.62 0.23 26.70
N VAL A 85 -3.80 0.07 25.67
CA VAL A 85 -3.33 1.17 24.79
C VAL A 85 -3.89 0.97 23.39
N GLU A 86 -3.81 1.98 22.51
CA GLU A 86 -4.25 1.85 21.11
C GLU A 86 -3.11 1.38 20.19
N GLU A 87 -1.88 1.78 20.51
CA GLU A 87 -0.66 1.50 19.74
C GLU A 87 0.51 1.27 20.72
N ILE A 88 1.51 0.50 20.28
CA ILE A 88 2.76 0.22 20.99
C ILE A 88 3.97 0.58 20.11
N ASP A 89 5.13 0.68 20.72
CA ASP A 89 6.41 0.76 20.00
C ASP A 89 7.05 -0.64 19.92
N ALA A 90 7.94 -0.86 18.96
CA ALA A 90 8.58 -2.15 18.73
C ALA A 90 9.39 -2.59 19.95
N ALA A 91 9.99 -1.65 20.68
CA ALA A 91 10.72 -1.92 21.93
C ALA A 91 9.84 -2.50 23.04
N ASP A 92 8.52 -2.27 23.01
CA ASP A 92 7.60 -2.90 23.97
C ASP A 92 7.57 -4.43 23.81
N LEU A 93 7.99 -4.95 22.65
CA LEU A 93 8.08 -6.40 22.38
C LEU A 93 9.34 -7.06 22.98
N ASP A 94 10.30 -6.31 23.53
CA ASP A 94 11.58 -6.86 24.03
C ASP A 94 11.40 -7.97 25.07
N ASP A 95 10.38 -7.86 25.91
CA ASP A 95 10.06 -8.83 26.96
C ASP A 95 9.03 -9.90 26.53
N GLU A 96 8.62 -9.88 25.27
CA GLU A 96 7.56 -10.76 24.75
C GLU A 96 8.08 -12.03 24.08
N LEU A 97 7.27 -13.09 24.12
CA LEU A 97 7.50 -14.32 23.37
C LEU A 97 6.78 -14.23 22.01
N LEU A 98 7.54 -14.11 20.93
CA LEU A 98 7.02 -14.02 19.58
C LEU A 98 6.72 -15.41 18.99
N VAL A 99 5.45 -15.66 18.69
CA VAL A 99 5.01 -16.81 17.88
C VAL A 99 5.16 -16.42 16.41
N VAL A 100 6.08 -17.05 15.68
CA VAL A 100 6.34 -16.78 14.26
C VAL A 100 5.96 -18.02 13.44
N PRO A 101 4.90 -17.97 12.61
CA PRO A 101 4.51 -19.10 11.78
C PRO A 101 5.42 -19.28 10.56
N LEU A 102 5.42 -20.48 9.98
CA LEU A 102 6.21 -20.77 8.77
C LEU A 102 5.71 -19.99 7.53
N ASP A 103 4.45 -19.57 7.53
CA ASP A 103 3.85 -18.72 6.49
C ASP A 103 3.95 -17.21 6.79
N ASP A 104 4.82 -16.80 7.72
CA ASP A 104 5.00 -15.38 8.09
C ASP A 104 5.15 -14.48 6.84
N GLN A 105 4.36 -13.41 6.80
CA GLN A 105 4.28 -12.47 5.69
C GLN A 105 4.96 -11.13 5.98
N LEU A 106 5.46 -10.95 7.20
CA LEU A 106 6.18 -9.73 7.56
C LEU A 106 7.68 -9.87 7.34
N HIS A 107 8.24 -11.07 7.54
CA HIS A 107 9.67 -11.37 7.43
C HIS A 107 10.53 -10.39 8.24
N TRP A 108 10.06 -10.00 9.43
CA TRP A 108 10.77 -9.07 10.30
C TRP A 108 11.95 -9.79 10.96
N ALA A 109 13.10 -9.79 10.28
CA ALA A 109 14.29 -10.52 10.68
C ALA A 109 14.78 -10.16 12.09
N ASP A 110 14.78 -8.86 12.39
CA ASP A 110 15.28 -8.27 13.64
C ASP A 110 14.14 -7.76 14.53
N ALA A 111 13.01 -8.48 14.57
CA ALA A 111 11.91 -8.15 15.49
C ALA A 111 12.40 -8.23 16.95
N PRO A 112 12.09 -7.23 17.81
CA PRO A 112 12.39 -7.29 19.24
C PRO A 112 11.63 -8.43 19.93
N GLY A 113 12.16 -8.92 21.05
CA GLY A 113 11.59 -10.05 21.78
C GLY A 113 12.25 -11.39 21.50
N THR A 114 11.74 -12.43 22.16
CA THR A 114 12.29 -13.79 22.06
C THR A 114 11.40 -14.65 21.19
N ARG A 115 11.96 -15.34 20.18
CA ARG A 115 11.18 -16.28 19.37
C ARG A 115 10.75 -17.49 20.21
N PHE A 116 9.50 -17.89 20.06
CA PHE A 116 8.98 -19.15 20.58
C PHE A 116 9.88 -20.32 20.16
N ALA A 117 10.38 -21.07 21.14
CA ALA A 117 11.36 -22.14 20.94
C ALA A 117 10.76 -23.56 20.94
N GLY A 118 9.44 -23.68 20.75
CA GLY A 118 8.78 -24.97 20.62
C GLY A 118 8.77 -25.51 19.19
N ASP A 119 7.86 -26.45 18.92
CA ASP A 119 7.70 -27.02 17.58
C ASP A 119 7.35 -25.92 16.54
N PRO A 120 7.83 -26.04 15.29
CA PRO A 120 7.49 -25.09 14.24
C PRO A 120 5.99 -24.92 14.07
N VAL A 121 5.52 -23.68 14.08
CA VAL A 121 4.10 -23.34 13.94
C VAL A 121 3.76 -23.28 12.45
N PRO A 122 2.92 -24.18 11.91
CA PRO A 122 2.78 -24.31 10.46
C PRO A 122 2.15 -23.09 9.79
N THR A 123 1.07 -22.56 10.37
CA THR A 123 0.30 -21.47 9.74
C THR A 123 0.04 -20.31 10.69
N THR A 124 -0.31 -19.16 10.12
CA THR A 124 -0.77 -17.99 10.85
C THR A 124 -2.01 -18.31 11.71
N ALA A 125 -2.89 -19.21 11.24
CA ALA A 125 -4.03 -19.67 12.02
C ALA A 125 -3.60 -20.44 13.28
N ASP A 126 -2.62 -21.34 13.15
CA ASP A 126 -2.06 -22.09 14.29
C ASP A 126 -1.38 -21.14 15.31
N ALA A 127 -0.66 -20.13 14.81
CA ALA A 127 -0.06 -19.11 15.67
C ALA A 127 -1.12 -18.34 16.47
N VAL A 128 -2.26 -18.02 15.86
CA VAL A 128 -3.39 -17.37 16.53
C VAL A 128 -3.99 -18.26 17.63
N GLU A 129 -4.04 -19.58 17.43
CA GLU A 129 -4.47 -20.51 18.49
C GLU A 129 -3.51 -20.49 19.69
N LEU A 130 -2.19 -20.45 19.45
CA LEU A 130 -1.19 -20.36 20.53
C LEU A 130 -1.28 -19.03 21.29
N VAL A 131 -1.48 -17.91 20.59
CA VAL A 131 -1.72 -16.62 21.22
C VAL A 131 -3.00 -16.65 22.06
N ALA A 132 -4.08 -17.25 21.55
CA ALA A 132 -5.33 -17.41 22.30
C ALA A 132 -5.17 -18.28 23.56
N ALA A 133 -4.23 -19.24 23.55
CA ALA A 133 -3.84 -20.03 24.70
C ALA A 133 -2.89 -19.30 25.67
N GLY A 134 -2.45 -18.07 25.35
CA GLY A 134 -1.56 -17.27 26.19
C GLY A 134 -0.09 -17.70 26.11
N VAL A 135 0.31 -18.44 25.05
CA VAL A 135 1.69 -18.90 24.87
C VAL A 135 2.64 -17.73 24.57
N GLY A 136 2.18 -16.72 23.84
CA GLY A 136 2.95 -15.57 23.43
C GLY A 136 2.12 -14.58 22.64
N VAL A 137 2.79 -13.75 21.84
CA VAL A 137 2.19 -12.73 20.97
C VAL A 137 2.53 -13.01 19.51
N LEU A 138 1.69 -12.53 18.59
CA LEU A 138 1.91 -12.68 17.14
C LEU A 138 1.97 -11.31 16.49
N VAL A 139 3.06 -11.02 15.78
CA VAL A 139 3.20 -9.78 15.01
C VAL A 139 2.99 -10.09 13.54
N LEU A 140 2.05 -9.40 12.89
CA LEU A 140 1.65 -9.68 11.52
C LEU A 140 1.03 -8.45 10.84
N PRO A 141 0.86 -8.45 9.52
CA PRO A 141 0.13 -7.39 8.83
C PRO A 141 -1.31 -7.25 9.31
N GLN A 142 -1.79 -6.00 9.39
CA GLN A 142 -3.12 -5.69 9.93
C GLN A 142 -4.26 -6.46 9.24
N SER A 143 -4.19 -6.72 7.94
CA SER A 143 -5.23 -7.47 7.24
C SER A 143 -5.29 -8.94 7.67
N LEU A 144 -4.17 -9.58 7.99
CA LEU A 144 -4.16 -10.92 8.56
C LEU A 144 -4.68 -10.93 10.00
N GLY A 145 -4.36 -9.90 10.79
CA GLY A 145 -4.94 -9.71 12.12
C GLY A 145 -6.47 -9.59 12.08
N ARG A 146 -7.02 -8.92 11.05
CA ARG A 146 -8.47 -8.87 10.81
C ARG A 146 -9.03 -10.22 10.32
N LEU A 147 -8.32 -10.89 9.41
CA LEU A 147 -8.76 -12.17 8.82
C LEU A 147 -8.91 -13.26 9.89
N HIS A 148 -7.97 -13.33 10.83
CA HIS A 148 -7.97 -14.32 11.91
C HIS A 148 -8.54 -13.77 13.23
N GLN A 149 -9.29 -12.67 13.19
CA GLN A 149 -9.87 -12.08 14.39
C GLN A 149 -10.80 -13.09 15.07
N ARG A 150 -10.68 -13.20 16.39
CA ARG A 150 -11.57 -14.01 17.22
C ARG A 150 -11.79 -13.39 18.59
N ARG A 151 -12.84 -13.86 19.28
CA ARG A 151 -13.17 -13.41 20.63
C ARG A 151 -12.00 -13.68 21.57
N GLY A 152 -11.68 -12.71 22.42
CA GLY A 152 -10.63 -12.84 23.43
C GLY A 152 -9.24 -12.39 22.96
N LEU A 153 -9.10 -12.04 21.68
CA LEU A 153 -7.88 -11.41 21.15
C LEU A 153 -8.13 -9.96 20.78
N VAL A 154 -7.08 -9.16 20.84
CA VAL A 154 -7.06 -7.77 20.37
C VAL A 154 -5.80 -7.52 19.54
N ALA A 155 -5.92 -6.67 18.52
CA ALA A 155 -4.80 -6.23 17.70
C ALA A 155 -4.42 -4.78 18.04
N ARG A 156 -3.13 -4.47 18.12
CA ARG A 156 -2.59 -3.13 18.36
C ARG A 156 -1.52 -2.80 17.34
N VAL A 157 -1.53 -1.57 16.83
CA VAL A 157 -0.52 -1.12 15.86
C VAL A 157 0.84 -1.04 16.53
N VAL A 158 1.88 -1.49 15.84
CA VAL A 158 3.28 -1.30 16.24
C VAL A 158 3.84 -0.17 15.38
N ARG A 159 4.03 1.02 15.96
CA ARG A 159 4.18 2.28 15.19
C ARG A 159 5.43 2.38 14.34
N ASP A 160 6.53 1.83 14.84
CA ASP A 160 7.87 1.85 14.26
C ASP A 160 8.29 0.47 13.71
N ALA A 161 7.35 -0.46 13.60
CA ALA A 161 7.55 -1.72 12.89
C ALA A 161 7.66 -1.50 11.37
N PRO A 162 8.37 -2.39 10.64
CA PRO A 162 8.33 -2.39 9.19
C PRO A 162 6.90 -2.58 8.71
N GLY A 163 6.52 -1.82 7.68
CA GLY A 163 5.23 -1.99 7.00
C GLY A 163 5.28 -3.18 6.04
N SER A 164 4.12 -3.78 5.79
CA SER A 164 4.01 -4.89 4.85
C SER A 164 3.44 -4.43 3.51
N ALA A 165 4.29 -4.41 2.48
CA ALA A 165 3.93 -3.90 1.17
C ALA A 165 3.10 -4.94 0.38
N VAL A 166 1.98 -4.50 -0.17
CA VAL A 166 1.16 -5.26 -1.12
C VAL A 166 1.42 -4.73 -2.53
N GLY A 167 1.67 -5.64 -3.46
CA GLY A 167 2.00 -5.36 -4.84
C GLY A 167 1.16 -6.15 -5.82
N LEU A 168 1.06 -5.61 -7.04
CA LEU A 168 0.67 -6.39 -8.21
C LEU A 168 1.93 -7.01 -8.83
N ALA A 169 1.88 -8.29 -9.17
CA ALA A 169 2.94 -9.01 -9.87
C ALA A 169 2.41 -9.69 -11.12
N TRP A 170 3.23 -9.77 -12.17
CA TRP A 170 2.95 -10.52 -13.40
C TRP A 170 4.25 -11.02 -14.00
N VAL A 171 4.17 -12.09 -14.80
CA VAL A 171 5.32 -12.59 -15.57
C VAL A 171 5.59 -11.61 -16.70
N THR A 172 6.80 -11.05 -16.75
CA THR A 172 7.19 -9.98 -17.68
C THR A 172 6.93 -10.37 -19.14
N ASP A 173 7.28 -11.60 -19.50
CA ASP A 173 7.15 -12.10 -20.89
C ASP A 173 5.72 -12.48 -21.29
N ARG A 174 4.76 -12.45 -20.36
CA ARG A 174 3.34 -12.72 -20.63
C ARG A 174 2.46 -11.49 -20.52
N TYR A 175 3.06 -10.30 -20.57
CA TYR A 175 2.32 -9.04 -20.58
C TYR A 175 1.41 -8.94 -21.81
N ASP A 176 0.13 -8.66 -21.59
CA ASP A 176 -0.90 -8.53 -22.62
C ASP A 176 -1.84 -7.33 -22.39
N ASP A 177 -2.76 -7.11 -23.34
CA ASP A 177 -3.73 -5.99 -23.29
C ASP A 177 -4.60 -6.01 -22.01
N LEU A 178 -4.94 -7.21 -21.50
CA LEU A 178 -5.77 -7.36 -20.30
C LEU A 178 -4.98 -7.01 -19.03
N THR A 179 -3.73 -7.44 -18.96
CA THR A 179 -2.78 -7.06 -17.91
C THR A 179 -2.55 -5.55 -17.90
N GLU A 180 -2.37 -4.94 -19.07
CA GLU A 180 -2.24 -3.48 -19.20
C GLU A 180 -3.48 -2.73 -18.68
N GLU A 181 -4.67 -3.18 -19.07
CA GLU A 181 -5.93 -2.56 -18.63
C GLU A 181 -6.10 -2.71 -17.12
N PHE A 182 -5.79 -3.87 -16.55
CA PHE A 182 -5.86 -4.09 -15.10
C PHE A 182 -4.88 -3.18 -14.36
N ILE A 183 -3.63 -3.07 -14.82
CA ILE A 183 -2.64 -2.11 -14.30
C ILE A 183 -3.20 -0.68 -14.38
N GLY A 184 -3.91 -0.35 -15.46
CA GLY A 184 -4.55 0.94 -15.62
C GLY A 184 -5.64 1.22 -14.60
N ILE A 185 -6.50 0.24 -14.34
CA ILE A 185 -7.54 0.29 -13.31
C ILE A 185 -6.91 0.44 -11.92
N VAL A 186 -5.88 -0.34 -11.63
CA VAL A 186 -5.15 -0.30 -10.35
C VAL A 186 -4.52 1.07 -10.10
N ARG A 187 -3.97 1.70 -11.15
CA ARG A 187 -3.45 3.08 -11.11
C ARG A 187 -4.52 4.17 -11.11
N GLY A 188 -5.80 3.82 -11.21
CA GLY A 188 -6.91 4.77 -11.25
C GLY A 188 -7.05 5.53 -12.56
N ARG A 189 -6.48 5.05 -13.69
CA ARG A 189 -6.70 5.65 -15.01
C ARG A 189 -8.19 5.61 -15.32
N THR A 190 -8.81 6.75 -15.64
CA THR A 190 -10.21 6.83 -16.08
C THR A 190 -10.38 6.26 -17.49
N ALA A 191 -11.56 5.68 -17.79
CA ALA A 191 -11.84 4.99 -19.06
C ALA A 191 -11.60 5.87 -20.33
N THR A 192 -11.64 7.19 -20.18
CA THR A 192 -11.39 8.17 -21.26
C THR A 192 -9.90 8.35 -21.62
N SER A 193 -8.99 7.65 -20.94
CA SER A 193 -7.54 7.71 -21.16
C SER A 193 -7.02 6.48 -21.94
N SER A 194 -7.77 5.97 -22.92
CA SER A 194 -7.25 4.95 -23.83
C SER A 194 -6.47 5.59 -24.98
N ARG A 195 -5.13 5.53 -24.91
CA ARG A 195 -4.37 5.30 -26.14
C ARG A 195 -4.46 3.81 -26.39
N GLY A 196 -5.21 3.38 -27.41
CA GLY A 196 -5.12 2.01 -27.92
C GLY A 196 -6.32 1.09 -27.65
N ARG A 197 -7.53 1.49 -28.03
CA ARG A 197 -8.48 0.68 -28.82
C ARG A 197 -9.71 1.53 -29.13
N GLY A 198 -9.88 1.91 -30.40
CA GLY A 198 -11.17 2.32 -30.94
C GLY A 198 -11.65 3.75 -30.67
N ALA A 199 -10.77 4.73 -30.47
CA ALA A 199 -11.19 6.13 -30.62
C ALA A 199 -11.25 6.47 -32.13
N PRO A 200 -12.40 6.87 -32.69
CA PRO A 200 -12.43 7.47 -34.02
C PRO A 200 -11.54 8.72 -34.01
N ALA A 201 -10.76 8.92 -35.07
CA ALA A 201 -10.00 10.15 -35.25
C ALA A 201 -10.95 11.35 -35.12
N PRO A 202 -10.60 12.40 -34.37
CA PRO A 202 -11.46 13.57 -34.27
C PRO A 202 -11.61 14.20 -35.66
N GLU A 203 -12.84 14.23 -36.18
CA GLU A 203 -13.17 14.97 -37.39
C GLU A 203 -12.90 16.47 -37.18
N PRO A 204 -12.36 17.17 -38.18
CA PRO A 204 -12.08 18.59 -38.08
C PRO A 204 -13.40 19.39 -38.03
N THR A 205 -13.60 20.12 -36.95
CA THR A 205 -14.75 21.01 -36.74
C THR A 205 -14.80 22.12 -37.83
N PRO A 206 -15.96 22.38 -38.47
CA PRO A 206 -16.11 23.51 -39.39
C PRO A 206 -16.05 24.86 -38.64
N PRO A 207 -15.53 25.93 -39.26
CA PRO A 207 -15.41 27.24 -38.61
C PRO A 207 -16.78 27.92 -38.46
N THR A 208 -17.02 28.47 -37.27
CA THR A 208 -18.21 29.25 -36.92
C THR A 208 -18.25 30.59 -37.68
N PRO A 209 -19.42 31.12 -38.09
CA PRO A 209 -19.48 32.36 -38.86
C PRO A 209 -19.15 33.58 -37.99
N ARG A 210 -18.29 34.47 -38.51
CA ARG A 210 -18.07 35.82 -37.97
C ARG A 210 -19.32 36.68 -38.24
N GLY A 211 -19.99 37.10 -37.17
CA GLY A 211 -20.92 38.23 -37.19
C GLY A 211 -20.17 39.56 -37.32
N LYS A 212 -20.59 40.39 -38.30
CA LYS A 212 -20.06 41.74 -38.59
C LYS A 212 -21.00 42.82 -38.02
N GLY A 213 -20.40 43.86 -37.45
CA GLY A 213 -20.93 45.25 -37.34
C GLY A 213 -21.94 45.46 -36.22
N SER A 214 -21.97 46.57 -35.48
CA SER A 214 -21.39 47.93 -35.60
C SER A 214 -21.42 48.53 -34.18
N GLY A 215 -20.47 49.32 -33.70
CA GLY A 215 -20.15 50.68 -34.14
C GLY A 215 -20.72 51.69 -33.13
N GLY A 216 -19.86 52.30 -32.30
CA GLY A 216 -20.29 53.32 -31.33
C GLY A 216 -19.17 53.79 -30.38
N SER A 217 -18.49 54.86 -30.79
CA SER A 217 -17.54 55.71 -30.05
C SER A 217 -18.13 56.19 -28.70
N ALA A 218 -17.44 56.65 -27.65
CA ALA A 218 -16.24 57.47 -27.60
C ALA A 218 -15.72 57.64 -26.14
N THR A 219 -14.40 57.87 -26.02
CA THR A 219 -13.69 58.84 -25.14
C THR A 219 -13.80 58.83 -23.60
N GLY A 220 -12.61 58.88 -22.98
CA GLY A 220 -12.34 59.47 -21.64
C GLY A 220 -11.38 58.59 -20.81
N LYS A 221 -10.07 58.59 -21.03
CA LYS A 221 -9.03 59.53 -20.56
C LYS A 221 -8.93 59.63 -19.02
N GLY A 222 -7.76 59.26 -18.48
CA GLY A 222 -7.31 59.60 -17.12
C GLY A 222 -6.50 58.48 -16.44
N THR A 223 -5.24 58.23 -16.84
CA THR A 223 -4.00 58.73 -16.22
C THR A 223 -3.67 58.21 -14.81
N SER A 224 -2.56 57.44 -14.75
CA SER A 224 -1.42 57.52 -13.82
C SER A 224 -1.66 57.44 -12.30
N GLY A 225 -0.87 56.74 -11.49
CA GLY A 225 0.40 56.03 -11.70
C GLY A 225 1.10 55.80 -10.34
N LYS A 226 2.25 55.11 -10.42
CA LYS A 226 3.39 55.03 -9.46
C LYS A 226 3.11 54.40 -8.08
N ALA A 227 3.75 53.26 -7.77
CA ALA A 227 5.11 53.11 -7.21
C ALA A 227 5.13 53.44 -5.71
N ALA A 228 5.92 52.85 -4.83
CA ALA A 228 6.87 51.74 -4.77
C ALA A 228 7.33 51.70 -3.29
N THR A 229 8.23 50.78 -2.98
CA THR A 229 9.07 50.72 -1.75
C THR A 229 8.34 50.21 -0.50
N GLY A 230 8.86 49.28 0.28
CA GLY A 230 10.18 48.69 0.37
C GLY A 230 10.58 48.64 1.84
N ARG A 231 10.93 47.47 2.39
CA ARG A 231 11.84 47.39 3.54
C ARG A 231 12.55 46.03 3.60
N LYS A 232 13.85 46.08 3.35
CA LYS A 232 14.88 45.11 3.78
C LYS A 232 15.28 45.39 5.23
N SER A 233 16.09 44.46 5.75
CA SER A 233 17.02 44.51 6.90
C SER A 233 16.47 43.84 8.17
N SER A 234 17.18 43.02 8.92
CA SER A 234 18.59 42.55 8.93
C SER A 234 18.69 41.61 10.16
N ALA A 235 19.24 40.41 10.03
CA ALA A 235 20.59 40.01 10.46
C ALA A 235 20.90 40.05 11.98
N LYS A 236 21.48 38.92 12.41
CA LYS A 236 22.48 38.68 13.47
C LYS A 236 22.07 38.67 14.95
N GLY A 237 22.49 37.58 15.60
CA GLY A 237 22.55 37.44 17.05
C GLY A 237 23.16 36.10 17.49
N SER A 238 24.46 35.93 17.27
CA SER A 238 25.30 34.88 17.84
C SER A 238 25.55 35.12 19.33
N ALA A 239 25.52 34.09 20.18
CA ALA A 239 26.41 33.95 21.35
C ALA A 239 26.26 32.59 22.05
N THR A 240 27.32 31.79 22.00
CA THR A 240 27.65 30.72 22.95
C THR A 240 28.46 31.32 24.11
N PRO A 241 28.41 30.72 25.31
CA PRO A 241 29.65 30.60 26.09
C PRO A 241 29.93 29.17 26.60
N ARG A 242 31.23 28.91 26.73
CA ARG A 242 31.92 27.65 27.06
C ARG A 242 31.95 27.34 28.57
N THR A 243 31.96 26.04 28.86
CA THR A 243 32.77 25.29 29.86
C THR A 243 32.69 25.61 31.36
N ARG A 244 32.48 24.56 32.18
CA ARG A 244 33.51 24.03 33.12
C ARG A 244 33.12 22.66 33.71
N LYS A 245 34.12 21.77 33.77
CA LYS A 245 34.12 20.43 34.38
C LYS A 245 35.01 20.50 35.65
N PRO A 246 34.76 19.68 36.68
CA PRO A 246 35.85 19.17 37.52
C PRO A 246 35.89 17.63 37.55
N ARG A 247 37.10 17.11 37.77
CA ARG A 247 37.47 15.69 37.91
C ARG A 247 37.19 15.17 39.35
N PRO A 248 37.07 13.84 39.54
CA PRO A 248 36.84 13.23 40.85
C PRO A 248 38.15 13.05 41.65
N ARG A 249 37.98 12.89 42.97
CA ARG A 249 38.93 12.24 43.87
C ARG A 249 38.45 10.83 44.16
#